data_AF-A0A937WM22-F1
#
_entry.id   AF-A0A937WM22-F1
#
_cell.length_a   1.000
_cell.length_b   1.000
_cell.length_c   1.000
_cell.angle_alpha   90.00
_cell.angle_beta   90.00
_cell.angle_gamma   90.00
#
_symmetry.space_group_name_H-M   'P 1'
#
loop_
_entity.id
_entity.type
_entity.pdbx_description
1 polymer ?
#
loop_
_entity_poly.entity_id
_entity_poly.type
_entity_poly.pdbx_seq_one_letter_code
_entity_poly.pdbx_strand_id
1 'polypeptide(L)'
;MFIVGNFIIALGRVLEVFITMLYWLVLIRAIVSWVNPDPFNSIVQFLYKMTEPFLLPFRRLLFKFGDFGFDISPIVLFLFLLFLRYFLINSIIDLGIRLK
;
A
#
# COMPACT_ATOMS: atom_id res chain seq x y z
N MET A 1 20.60 -13.35 -19.62
CA MET A 1 20.29 -14.69 -19.07
C MET A 1 18.78 -14.81 -18.94
N PHE A 2 18.12 -15.32 -19.99
CA PHE A 2 16.67 -15.38 -20.11
C PHE A 2 15.92 -15.91 -18.87
N ILE A 3 16.43 -16.98 -18.23
CA ILE A 3 15.80 -17.58 -17.04
C ILE A 3 15.78 -16.58 -15.86
N VAL A 4 16.92 -15.92 -15.59
CA VAL A 4 17.06 -14.95 -14.50
C VAL A 4 16.17 -13.73 -14.74
N GLY A 5 16.14 -13.22 -15.98
CA GLY A 5 15.27 -12.10 -16.35
C GLY A 5 13.79 -12.40 -16.12
N ASN A 6 13.30 -13.56 -16.59
CA ASN A 6 11.90 -13.94 -16.38
C ASN A 6 11.56 -14.14 -14.89
N PHE A 7 12.48 -14.69 -14.09
CA PHE A 7 12.28 -14.85 -12.64
C PHE A 7 12.11 -13.50 -11.94
N ILE A 8 12.96 -12.51 -12.26
CA ILE A 8 12.87 -11.16 -11.69
C ILE A 8 11.56 -10.47 -12.10
N ILE A 9 11.17 -10.59 -13.37
CA ILE A 9 9.88 -10.04 -13.84
C ILE A 9 8.72 -10.67 -13.07
N ALA A 10 8.71 -12.00 -12.89
CA ALA A 10 7.65 -12.70 -12.16
C ALA A 10 7.56 -12.22 -10.70
N LEU A 11 8.69 -12.05 -10.02
CA LEU A 11 8.73 -11.46 -8.67
C LEU A 11 8.15 -10.05 -8.64
N GLY A 12 8.54 -9.19 -9.60
CA GLY A 12 7.99 -7.84 -9.73
C GLY A 12 6.48 -7.84 -9.89
N ARG A 13 5.92 -8.75 -10.70
CA ARG A 13 4.47 -8.89 -10.91
C ARG A 13 3.72 -9.37 -9.67
N VAL A 14 4.26 -10.33 -8.93
CA VAL A 14 3.63 -10.79 -7.68
C VAL A 14 3.58 -9.66 -6.65
N LEU A 15 4.67 -8.89 -6.53
CA LEU A 15 4.71 -7.71 -5.66
C LEU A 15 3.73 -6.62 -6.12
N GLU A 16 3.61 -6.39 -7.43
CA GLU A 16 2.67 -5.44 -8.02
C GLU A 16 1.22 -5.76 -7.62
N VAL A 17 0.83 -7.03 -7.67
CA VAL A 17 -0.50 -7.47 -7.27
C VAL A 17 -0.75 -7.20 -5.78
N PHE A 18 0.22 -7.53 -4.92
CA PHE A 18 0.12 -7.26 -3.48
C PHE A 18 -0.03 -5.76 -3.16
N ILE A 19 0.83 -4.92 -3.75
CA ILE A 19 0.77 -3.46 -3.57
C ILE A 19 -0.56 -2.91 -4.08
N THR A 20 -1.06 -3.40 -5.21
CA THR A 20 -2.34 -2.97 -5.79
C THR A 20 -3.52 -3.33 -4.89
N MET A 21 -3.52 -4.54 -4.30
CA MET A 21 -4.54 -4.92 -3.32
C MET A 21 -4.52 -4.01 -2.09
N LEU A 22 -3.33 -3.77 -1.52
CA LEU A 22 -3.19 -2.88 -0.37
C LEU A 22 -3.60 -1.43 -0.70
N TYR A 23 -3.26 -0.95 -1.90
CA TYR A 23 -3.66 0.37 -2.40
C TYR A 23 -5.18 0.54 -2.36
N TRP A 24 -5.94 -0.44 -2.87
CA TRP A 24 -7.40 -0.40 -2.85
C TRP A 24 -7.96 -0.48 -1.44
N LEU A 25 -7.41 -1.35 -0.59
CA LEU A 25 -7.81 -1.43 0.82
C LEU A 25 -7.61 -0.09 1.54
N VAL A 26 -6.45 0.56 1.34
CA VAL A 26 -6.14 1.86 1.97
C VAL A 26 -7.01 2.99 1.40
N LEU A 27 -7.35 2.95 0.11
CA LEU A 27 -8.27 3.91 -0.49
C LEU A 27 -9.68 3.77 0.10
N ILE A 28 -10.22 2.54 0.16
CA ILE A 28 -11.52 2.27 0.77
C ILE A 28 -11.51 2.68 2.25
N ARG A 29 -10.41 2.38 2.96
CA ARG A 29 -10.16 2.78 4.35
C ARG A 29 -10.24 4.29 4.56
N ALA A 30 -9.65 5.07 3.66
CA ALA A 30 -9.72 6.52 3.70
C ALA A 30 -11.15 7.02 3.47
N ILE A 31 -11.86 6.48 2.47
CA ILE A 31 -13.26 6.84 2.18
C ILE A 31 -14.17 6.50 3.38
N VAL A 32 -14.02 5.29 3.93
CA VAL A 32 -14.75 4.82 5.12
C VAL A 32 -14.54 5.74 6.31
N SER A 33 -13.35 6.31 6.48
CA SER A 33 -13.08 7.25 7.59
C SER A 33 -13.88 8.55 7.51
N TRP A 34 -14.29 8.99 6.30
CA TRP A 34 -15.06 10.22 6.12
C TRP A 34 -16.57 10.05 6.28
N VAL A 35 -17.09 8.85 6.03
CA VAL A 35 -18.54 8.57 6.08
C VAL A 35 -19.00 7.99 7.42
N ASN A 36 -18.07 7.70 8.33
CA ASN A 36 -18.32 7.19 9.69
C ASN A 36 -19.36 6.04 9.75
N PRO A 37 -19.07 4.87 9.12
CA PRO A 37 -20.01 3.76 9.08
C PRO A 37 -20.08 3.02 10.41
N ASP A 38 -21.08 2.14 10.54
CA ASP A 38 -21.26 1.30 11.73
C ASP A 38 -19.99 0.48 12.06
N PRO A 39 -19.36 0.69 13.23
CA PRO A 39 -18.14 -0.02 13.62
C PRO A 39 -18.35 -1.51 13.90
N PHE A 40 -19.59 -1.96 14.11
CA PHE A 40 -19.91 -3.37 14.33
C PHE A 40 -20.04 -4.17 13.03
N ASN A 41 -20.04 -3.50 11.88
CA ASN A 41 -20.07 -4.17 10.58
C ASN A 41 -18.79 -4.99 10.36
N SER A 42 -18.96 -6.28 10.02
CA SER A 42 -17.84 -7.22 9.83
C SER A 42 -16.89 -6.81 8.71
N ILE A 43 -17.38 -6.20 7.63
CA ILE A 43 -16.57 -5.70 6.51
C ILE A 43 -15.72 -4.52 6.97
N VAL A 44 -16.31 -3.62 7.76
CA VAL A 44 -15.59 -2.50 8.37
C VAL A 44 -14.48 -3.04 9.27
N GLN A 45 -14.79 -3.93 10.21
CA GLN A 45 -13.77 -4.52 11.08
C GLN A 45 -12.65 -5.24 10.32
N PHE A 46 -12.99 -5.98 9.27
CA PHE A 46 -12.02 -6.61 8.39
C PHE A 46 -11.09 -5.57 7.76
N LEU A 47 -11.64 -4.50 7.19
CA LEU A 47 -10.88 -3.42 6.58
C LEU A 47 -9.93 -2.75 7.59
N TYR A 48 -10.43 -2.44 8.79
CA TYR A 48 -9.62 -1.91 9.89
C TYR A 48 -8.47 -2.88 10.21
N LYS A 49 -8.75 -4.16 10.46
CA LYS A 49 -7.74 -5.18 10.83
C LYS A 49 -6.67 -5.41 9.75
N MET A 50 -7.06 -5.43 8.48
CA MET A 50 -6.14 -5.68 7.37
C MET A 50 -5.25 -4.48 7.05
N THR A 51 -5.74 -3.25 7.24
CA THR A 51 -4.98 -2.04 6.91
C THR A 51 -4.14 -1.52 8.08
N GLU A 52 -4.52 -1.80 9.33
CA GLU A 52 -3.88 -1.24 10.52
C GLU A 52 -2.37 -1.56 10.65
N PRO A 53 -1.87 -2.78 10.38
CA PRO A 53 -0.43 -3.06 10.46
C PRO A 53 0.40 -2.19 9.51
N PHE A 54 -0.17 -1.81 8.36
CA PHE A 54 0.47 -0.97 7.37
C PHE A 54 0.32 0.52 7.68
N LEU A 55 -0.77 0.94 8.33
CA LEU A 55 -1.02 2.33 8.71
C LEU A 55 -0.25 2.74 9.98
N LEU A 56 -0.12 1.83 10.95
CA LEU A 56 0.46 2.11 12.25
C LEU A 56 1.87 2.73 12.19
N PRO A 57 2.81 2.27 11.32
CA PRO A 57 4.11 2.92 11.18
C PRO A 57 4.00 4.36 10.69
N PHE A 58 3.09 4.65 9.75
CA PHE A 58 2.89 5.99 9.21
C PHE A 58 2.22 6.89 10.24
N ARG A 59 1.24 6.39 11.00
CA ARG A 59 0.62 7.13 12.10
C ARG A 59 1.65 7.51 13.16
N ARG A 60 2.53 6.57 13.54
CA ARG A 60 3.63 6.83 14.49
C ARG A 60 4.64 7.84 13.93
N LEU A 61 4.95 7.77 12.64
CA LEU A 61 5.83 8.74 12.00
C LEU A 61 5.23 10.14 12.02
N LEU A 62 3.95 10.27 11.66
CA LEU A 62 3.23 11.53 11.62
C LEU A 62 3.11 12.18 13.00
N PHE A 63 2.79 11.41 14.05
CA PHE A 63 2.71 11.92 15.41
C PHE A 63 4.03 12.58 15.89
N LYS A 64 5.18 12.14 15.38
CA LYS A 64 6.48 12.78 15.67
C LYS A 64 6.62 14.17 15.04
N PHE A 65 5.90 14.46 13.96
CA PHE A 65 5.94 15.74 13.27
C PHE A 65 4.87 16.73 13.74
N GLY A 66 3.90 16.27 14.52
CA GLY A 66 2.84 17.10 15.09
C GLY A 66 1.51 16.36 15.17
N ASP A 67 0.56 16.97 15.89
CA ASP A 67 -0.83 16.51 15.88
C ASP A 67 -1.59 17.20 14.74
N PHE A 68 -2.09 16.41 13.79
CA PHE A 68 -2.82 16.90 12.63
C PHE A 68 -4.33 17.05 12.91
N GLY A 69 -4.81 16.71 14.11
CA GLY A 69 -6.22 16.79 14.49
C GLY A 69 -7.14 15.73 13.87
N PHE A 70 -6.64 14.99 12.87
CA PHE A 70 -7.29 13.83 12.26
C PHE A 70 -6.25 12.88 11.66
N ASP A 71 -6.63 11.62 11.43
CA ASP A 71 -5.70 10.59 10.95
C ASP A 71 -5.44 10.74 9.44
N ILE A 72 -4.38 11.48 9.07
CA ILE A 72 -3.92 11.59 7.67
C ILE A 72 -3.07 10.38 7.22
N SER A 73 -2.81 9.40 8.09
CA SER A 73 -1.97 8.24 7.76
C SER A 73 -2.46 7.43 6.55
N PRO A 74 -3.78 7.28 6.27
CA PRO A 74 -4.23 6.60 5.05
C PRO A 74 -3.79 7.29 3.77
N ILE A 75 -3.80 8.62 3.74
CA ILE A 75 -3.37 9.40 2.59
C ILE A 75 -1.87 9.24 2.37
N VAL A 76 -1.08 9.32 3.45
CA VAL A 76 0.38 9.17 3.37
C VAL A 76 0.77 7.77 2.93
N LEU A 77 0.15 6.74 3.49
CA LEU A 77 0.35 5.36 3.05
C LEU A 77 -0.05 5.17 1.58
N PHE A 78 -1.18 5.75 1.16
CA PHE A 78 -1.63 5.71 -0.23
C PHE A 78 -0.59 6.30 -1.20
N LEU A 79 -0.06 7.50 -0.89
CA LEU A 79 0.99 8.13 -1.69
C LEU A 79 2.28 7.30 -1.71
N PHE A 80 2.64 6.69 -0.57
CA PHE A 80 3.78 5.80 -0.50
C PHE A 80 3.61 4.54 -1.37
N LEU A 81 2.42 3.94 -1.39
CA LEU A 81 2.13 2.78 -2.26
C LEU A 81 2.18 3.16 -3.73
N LEU A 82 1.70 4.35 -4.11
CA LEU A 82 1.88 4.88 -5.47
C LEU A 82 3.35 5.01 -5.82
N PHE A 83 4.16 5.59 -4.93
CA PHE A 83 5.60 5.69 -5.12
C PHE A 83 6.23 4.31 -5.31
N LEU A 84 5.92 3.32 -4.47
CA LEU A 84 6.46 1.96 -4.62
C LEU A 84 6.07 1.33 -5.96
N ARG A 85 4.83 1.54 -6.42
CA ARG A 85 4.39 1.02 -7.72
C ARG A 85 5.16 1.66 -8.88
N TYR A 86 5.32 2.97 -8.88
CA TYR A 86 6.00 3.66 -9.99
C TYR A 86 7.52 3.53 -9.95
N PHE A 87 8.11 3.49 -8.76
CA PHE A 87 9.55 3.44 -8.58
C PHE A 87 10.05 2.00 -8.44
N LEU A 88 9.65 1.31 -7.36
CA LEU A 88 10.20 -0.01 -7.02
C LEU A 88 9.79 -1.08 -8.03
N ILE A 89 8.49 -1.21 -8.33
CA ILE A 89 7.99 -2.27 -9.22
C ILE A 89 8.52 -2.10 -10.65
N ASN A 90 8.42 -0.89 -11.21
CA ASN A 90 8.96 -0.62 -12.55
C ASN A 90 10.47 -0.87 -12.61
N SER A 91 11.23 -0.47 -11.59
CA SER A 91 12.69 -0.74 -11.54
C SER A 91 13.00 -2.24 -11.57
N ILE A 92 12.25 -3.06 -10.82
CA ILE A 92 12.43 -4.53 -10.79
C ILE A 92 12.10 -5.12 -12.16
N ILE A 93 10.99 -4.71 -12.77
CA ILE A 93 10.56 -5.22 -14.08
C ILE A 93 11.57 -4.83 -15.16
N ASP A 94 12.00 -3.56 -15.19
CA ASP A 94 12.99 -3.06 -16.15
C ASP A 94 14.33 -3.79 -16.02
N LEU A 95 14.78 -4.07 -14.79
CA LEU A 95 15.96 -4.88 -14.54
C LEU A 95 15.80 -6.29 -15.13
N GLY A 96 14.67 -6.93 -14.89
CA GLY A 96 14.38 -8.26 -15.44
C GLY A 96 14.33 -8.27 -16.97
N ILE A 97 13.80 -7.21 -17.60
CA ILE A 97 13.79 -7.03 -19.05
C ILE A 97 15.21 -6.87 -19.59
N ARG A 98 16.07 -6.06 -18.95
CA ARG A 98 17.47 -5.87 -19.37
C ARG A 98 18.31 -7.14 -19.27
N LEU A 99 17.98 -8.00 -18.30
CA LEU A 99 18.69 -9.25 -18.06
C LEU A 99 18.20 -10.40 -18.96
N LYS A 100 17.10 -10.21 -19.68
CA LYS A 100 16.54 -11.21 -20.57
C LYS A 100 17.45 -11.40 -21.78
#